data_AF-A0A5E4NRU2-F1
#
_entry.id   AF-A0A5E4NRU2-F1
#
_cell.length_a   1.000
_cell.length_b   1.000
_cell.length_c   1.000
_cell.angle_alpha   90.00
_cell.angle_beta   90.00
_cell.angle_gamma   90.00
#
_symmetry.space_group_name_H-M   'P 1'
#
loop_
_entity.id
_entity.type
_entity.pdbx_description
1 polymer ?
#
loop_
_entity_poly.entity_id
_entity_poly.type
_entity_poly.pdbx_seq_one_letter_code
_entity_poly.pdbx_strand_id
1 'polypeptide(L)'
;MTEWVPEDQTVNQHYYLTVSATLRERVRTPVLEHASYSPDLALCDFYLFPKVKSALKGIRFESMEEVKQKSTELLNGLTKTDFQHCLEQWKKQMKRCVARGGEYIEGEHLVVE
;
A
#
# COMPACT_ATOMS: atom_id res chain seq x y z
N MET A 1 -19.41 7.85 -0.23
CA MET A 1 -18.04 7.33 -0.40
C MET A 1 -17.47 8.11 -1.57
N THR A 2 -16.64 9.12 -1.31
CA THR A 2 -16.08 9.98 -2.37
C THR A 2 -15.23 9.12 -3.28
N GLU A 3 -15.67 8.99 -4.52
CA GLU A 3 -14.93 8.38 -5.60
C GLU A 3 -13.64 9.18 -5.81
N TRP A 4 -12.50 8.57 -5.50
CA TRP A 4 -11.22 9.27 -5.56
C TRP A 4 -10.83 9.55 -7.00
N VAL A 5 -11.03 8.60 -7.92
CA VAL A 5 -10.80 8.76 -9.36
C VAL A 5 -12.15 8.82 -10.06
N PRO A 6 -12.51 9.91 -10.77
CA PRO A 6 -13.81 10.03 -11.42
C PRO A 6 -14.11 8.84 -12.35
N GLU A 7 -15.39 8.46 -12.46
CA GLU A 7 -15.87 7.49 -13.45
C GLU A 7 -15.25 7.76 -14.84
N ASP A 8 -14.81 6.69 -15.51
CA ASP A 8 -14.12 6.69 -16.82
C ASP A 8 -12.71 7.32 -16.89
N GLN A 9 -12.08 7.66 -15.76
CA GLN A 9 -10.69 8.13 -15.74
C GLN A 9 -9.71 7.05 -15.23
N THR A 10 -8.53 6.99 -15.84
CA THR A 10 -7.35 6.34 -15.23
C THR A 10 -6.54 7.39 -14.49
N VAL A 11 -5.76 6.97 -13.48
CA VAL A 11 -4.80 7.84 -12.79
C VAL A 11 -3.73 8.27 -13.79
N ASN A 12 -3.96 9.39 -14.46
CA ASN A 12 -3.04 9.99 -15.42
C ASN A 12 -2.22 11.11 -14.75
N GLN A 13 -1.19 11.61 -15.46
CA GLN A 13 -0.30 12.65 -14.93
C GLN A 13 -1.06 13.92 -14.51
N HIS A 14 -2.07 14.34 -15.29
CA HIS A 14 -2.84 15.54 -14.98
C HIS A 14 -3.62 15.38 -13.67
N TYR A 15 -4.30 14.25 -13.49
CA TYR A 15 -5.02 13.91 -12.27
C TYR A 15 -4.06 13.86 -11.05
N TYR A 16 -2.90 13.20 -11.18
CA TYR A 16 -1.89 13.14 -10.13
C TYR A 16 -1.40 14.53 -9.68
N LEU A 17 -1.13 15.42 -10.64
CA LEU A 17 -0.68 16.79 -10.35
C LEU A 17 -1.77 17.60 -9.62
N THR A 18 -3.03 17.46 -10.02
CA THR A 18 -4.18 18.12 -9.38
C THR A 18 -4.37 17.65 -7.94
N VAL A 19 -4.32 16.34 -7.69
CA VAL A 19 -4.38 15.79 -6.33
C VAL A 19 -3.21 16.30 -5.49
N SER A 20 -1.99 16.26 -6.04
CA SER A 20 -0.78 16.73 -5.36
C SER A 20 -0.86 18.21 -4.98
N ALA A 21 -1.35 19.07 -5.88
CA ALA A 21 -1.56 20.49 -5.60
C ALA A 21 -2.61 20.69 -4.49
N THR A 22 -3.72 19.97 -4.57
CA THR A 22 -4.81 20.03 -3.58
C THR A 22 -4.33 19.59 -2.19
N LEU A 23 -3.56 18.50 -2.10
CA LEU A 23 -2.99 18.03 -0.84
C LEU A 23 -2.03 19.05 -0.22
N ARG A 24 -1.17 19.68 -1.03
CA ARG A 24 -0.27 20.74 -0.57
C ARG A 24 -1.02 21.95 -0.03
N GLU A 25 -2.06 22.39 -0.71
CA GLU A 25 -2.83 23.58 -0.32
C GLU A 25 -3.70 23.32 0.91
N ARG A 26 -4.47 22.22 0.89
CA ARG A 26 -5.53 21.96 1.87
C ARG A 26 -5.07 21.16 3.08
N VAL A 27 -4.18 20.20 2.90
CA VAL A 27 -3.74 19.28 3.96
C VAL A 27 -2.39 19.71 4.55
N ARG A 28 -1.55 20.41 3.77
CA ARG A 28 -0.26 20.99 4.20
C ARG A 28 0.69 19.98 4.86
N THR A 29 0.60 18.72 4.45
CA THR A 29 1.46 17.64 4.94
C THR A 29 2.63 17.45 3.99
N PRO A 30 3.87 17.26 4.49
CA PRO A 30 5.00 16.95 3.64
C PRO A 30 4.74 15.67 2.85
N VAL A 31 4.94 15.74 1.54
CA VAL A 31 4.87 14.57 0.67
C VAL A 31 6.22 13.88 0.72
N LEU A 32 6.22 12.58 1.02
CA LEU A 32 7.43 11.78 0.96
C LEU A 32 7.75 11.45 -0.49
N GLU A 33 8.98 11.73 -0.92
CA GLU A 33 9.46 11.32 -2.24
C GLU A 33 9.43 9.80 -2.36
N HIS A 34 8.89 9.31 -3.47
CA HIS A 34 8.79 7.89 -3.76
C HIS A 34 9.34 7.63 -5.15
N ALA A 35 10.30 6.71 -5.25
CA ALA A 35 10.93 6.36 -6.51
C ALA A 35 9.91 5.68 -7.45
N SER A 36 10.04 5.95 -8.75
CA SER A 36 9.20 5.31 -9.76
C SER A 36 9.49 3.81 -9.80
N TYR A 37 8.43 3.01 -9.97
CA TYR A 37 8.51 1.54 -10.04
C TYR A 37 9.17 0.88 -8.81
N SER A 38 8.95 1.41 -7.60
CA SER A 38 9.50 0.82 -6.36
C SER A 38 8.44 0.23 -5.43
N PRO A 39 7.69 -0.81 -5.88
CA PRO A 39 6.68 -1.47 -5.03
C PRO A 39 7.32 -2.17 -3.81
N ASP A 40 8.59 -2.54 -3.90
CA ASP A 40 9.41 -3.06 -2.79
C ASP A 40 9.64 -2.04 -1.66
N LEU A 41 9.44 -0.75 -1.93
CA LEU A 41 9.50 0.34 -0.96
C LEU A 41 8.11 0.89 -0.59
N ALA A 42 7.04 0.47 -1.26
CA ALA A 42 5.68 0.90 -0.99
C ALA A 42 5.03 0.00 0.09
N LEU A 43 4.78 0.55 1.28
CA LEU A 43 4.20 -0.17 2.43
C LEU A 43 2.93 -0.97 2.07
N CYS A 44 2.08 -0.42 1.20
CA CYS A 44 0.87 -1.12 0.77
C CYS A 44 1.20 -2.37 -0.06
N ASP A 45 2.14 -2.27 -0.99
CA ASP A 45 2.45 -3.33 -1.95
C ASP A 45 3.28 -4.47 -1.34
N PHE A 46 4.29 -4.15 -0.52
CA PHE A 46 5.14 -5.21 0.06
C PHE A 46 4.63 -5.77 1.39
N TYR A 47 3.75 -5.06 2.12
CA TYR A 47 3.27 -5.48 3.45
C TYR A 47 1.76 -5.67 3.52
N LEU A 48 0.97 -4.61 3.33
CA LEU A 48 -0.46 -4.62 3.62
C LEU A 48 -1.24 -5.55 2.68
N PHE A 49 -1.07 -5.40 1.37
CA PHE A 49 -1.78 -6.22 0.39
C PHE A 49 -1.40 -7.69 0.47
N PRO A 50 -0.13 -8.09 0.64
CA PRO A 50 0.21 -9.48 0.90
C PRO A 50 -0.51 -10.06 2.12
N LYS A 51 -0.58 -9.33 3.24
CA LYS A 51 -1.28 -9.77 4.45
C LYS A 51 -2.78 -9.98 4.21
N VAL A 52 -3.45 -9.01 3.58
CA VAL A 52 -4.88 -9.11 3.24
C VAL A 52 -5.13 -10.23 2.23
N LYS A 53 -4.35 -10.30 1.14
CA LYS A 53 -4.48 -11.34 0.10
C LYS A 53 -4.24 -12.74 0.65
N SER A 54 -3.29 -12.89 1.56
CA SER A 54 -3.01 -14.18 2.23
C SER A 54 -4.22 -14.64 3.05
N ALA A 55 -4.79 -13.74 3.86
CA ALA A 55 -5.96 -14.04 4.69
C ALA A 55 -7.22 -14.37 3.86
N LEU A 56 -7.36 -13.76 2.68
CA LEU A 56 -8.49 -14.02 1.77
C LEU A 56 -8.24 -15.21 0.82
N LYS A 57 -7.01 -15.76 0.81
CA LYS A 57 -6.61 -16.78 -0.16
C LYS A 57 -7.43 -18.05 0.00
N GLY A 58 -7.97 -18.54 -1.10
CA GLY A 58 -8.73 -19.81 -1.14
C GLY A 58 -10.19 -19.69 -0.70
N ILE A 59 -10.62 -18.52 -0.21
CA ILE A 59 -12.02 -18.27 0.10
C ILE A 59 -12.76 -17.94 -1.20
N ARG A 60 -13.89 -18.61 -1.43
CA ARG A 60 -14.83 -18.24 -2.50
C ARG A 60 -15.91 -17.37 -1.89
N PHE A 61 -16.07 -16.18 -2.46
CA PHE A 61 -17.09 -15.22 -2.06
C PHE A 61 -18.24 -15.27 -3.06
N GLU A 62 -19.48 -15.23 -2.57
CA GLU A 62 -20.68 -15.27 -3.40
C GLU A 62 -21.07 -13.87 -3.91
N SER A 63 -20.53 -12.81 -3.30
CA SER A 63 -20.82 -11.42 -3.68
C SER A 63 -19.66 -10.46 -3.42
N MET A 64 -19.72 -9.28 -4.05
CA MET A 64 -18.78 -8.19 -3.81
C MET A 64 -18.91 -7.64 -2.38
N GLU A 65 -20.14 -7.61 -1.85
CA GLU A 65 -20.46 -7.15 -0.51
C GLU A 65 -19.74 -8.00 0.55
N GLU A 66 -19.68 -9.32 0.33
CA GLU A 66 -18.97 -10.24 1.20
C GLU A 66 -17.45 -9.98 1.21
N VAL A 67 -16.86 -9.76 0.03
CA VAL A 67 -15.43 -9.39 -0.11
C VAL A 67 -15.14 -8.08 0.63
N LYS A 68 -16.00 -7.06 0.45
CA LYS A 68 -15.86 -5.76 1.13
C LYS A 68 -15.93 -5.93 2.64
N GLN A 69 -16.94 -6.64 3.13
CA GLN A 69 -17.14 -6.88 4.57
C GLN A 69 -15.93 -7.60 5.18
N LYS A 70 -15.46 -8.69 4.56
CA LYS A 70 -14.30 -9.45 5.06
C LYS A 70 -13.01 -8.66 4.99
N SER A 71 -12.79 -7.89 3.93
CA SER A 71 -11.64 -6.99 3.82
C SER A 71 -11.65 -5.92 4.91
N THR A 72 -12.81 -5.34 5.21
CA THR A 72 -12.98 -4.36 6.29
C THR A 72 -12.72 -4.98 7.67
N GLU A 73 -13.23 -6.17 7.94
CA GLU A 73 -12.96 -6.91 9.18
C GLU A 73 -11.46 -7.14 9.39
N LEU A 74 -10.75 -7.60 8.34
CA LEU A 74 -9.30 -7.81 8.40
C LEU A 74 -8.52 -6.51 8.67
N LEU A 75 -8.89 -5.42 7.97
CA LEU A 75 -8.23 -4.13 8.16
C LEU A 75 -8.49 -3.56 9.56
N ASN A 76 -9.70 -3.70 10.09
CA ASN A 76 -10.04 -3.27 11.46
C ASN A 76 -9.37 -4.14 12.54
N GLY A 77 -9.00 -5.37 12.21
CA GLY A 77 -8.24 -6.26 13.08
C GLY A 77 -6.75 -5.92 13.18
N LEU A 78 -6.22 -5.03 12.34
CA LEU A 78 -4.81 -4.62 12.40
C LEU A 78 -4.52 -3.84 13.69
N THR A 79 -3.52 -4.31 14.42
CA THR A 79 -3.12 -3.71 15.69
C THR A 79 -2.05 -2.64 15.50
N LYS A 80 -1.83 -1.84 16.54
CA LYS A 80 -0.68 -0.91 16.59
C LYS A 80 0.65 -1.65 16.36
N THR A 81 0.80 -2.85 16.91
CA THR A 81 2.01 -3.65 16.79
C THR A 81 2.24 -4.09 15.35
N ASP A 82 1.18 -4.41 14.59
CA ASP A 82 1.29 -4.71 13.14
C ASP A 82 1.88 -3.53 12.37
N PHE A 83 1.41 -2.30 12.64
CA PHE A 83 1.94 -1.10 11.98
C PHE A 83 3.37 -0.78 12.41
N GLN A 84 3.70 -0.97 13.69
CA GLN A 84 5.08 -0.82 14.16
C GLN A 84 6.02 -1.81 13.46
N HIS A 85 5.61 -3.07 13.35
CA HIS A 85 6.37 -4.08 12.64
C HIS A 85 6.54 -3.72 11.15
N CYS A 86 5.47 -3.30 10.49
CA CYS A 86 5.49 -2.82 9.11
C CYS A 86 6.53 -1.71 8.88
N LEU A 87 6.55 -0.69 9.74
CA LEU A 87 7.50 0.41 9.67
C LEU A 87 8.94 -0.03 9.90
N GLU A 88 9.17 -1.00 10.80
CA GLU A 88 10.51 -1.56 11.00
C GLU A 88 10.98 -2.38 9.79
N GLN A 89 10.11 -3.14 9.14
CA GLN A 89 10.44 -3.83 7.89
C GLN A 89 10.74 -2.83 6.77
N TRP A 90 9.97 -1.75 6.67
CA TRP A 90 10.21 -0.70 5.69
C TRP A 90 11.58 -0.03 5.83
N LYS A 91 12.01 0.25 7.07
CA LYS A 91 13.38 0.74 7.34
C LYS A 91 14.44 -0.24 6.87
N LYS A 92 14.22 -1.55 7.03
CA LYS A 92 15.15 -2.58 6.54
C LYS A 92 15.18 -2.63 5.02
N GLN A 93 14.02 -2.54 4.36
CA GLN A 93 13.95 -2.52 2.89
C GLN A 93 14.66 -1.30 2.30
N MET A 94 14.48 -0.10 2.86
CA MET A 94 15.21 1.09 2.43
C MET A 94 16.73 0.90 2.54
N LYS A 95 17.23 0.34 3.65
CA LYS A 95 18.67 0.05 3.81
C LYS A 95 19.18 -0.96 2.78
N ARG A 96 18.38 -1.98 2.45
CA ARG A 96 18.71 -2.98 1.43
C ARG A 96 18.74 -2.37 0.04
N CYS A 97 17.76 -1.54 -0.31
CA CYS A 97 17.73 -0.81 -1.57
C CYS A 97 19.01 0.01 -1.76
N VAL A 98 19.43 0.75 -0.72
CA VAL A 98 20.70 1.50 -0.73
C VAL A 98 21.90 0.57 -0.91
N ALA A 99 21.97 -0.53 -0.16
CA ALA A 99 23.08 -1.50 -0.24
C ALA A 99 23.19 -2.17 -1.63
N ARG A 100 22.08 -2.27 -2.37
CA ARG A 100 22.02 -2.83 -3.72
C ARG A 100 22.12 -1.77 -4.82
N GLY A 101 22.38 -0.51 -4.48
CA GLY A 101 22.50 0.56 -5.47
C GLY A 101 21.18 0.89 -6.20
N GLY A 102 20.03 0.63 -5.57
CA GLY A 102 18.71 0.88 -6.16
C GLY A 102 18.10 -0.30 -6.92
N GLU A 103 18.80 -1.42 -7.03
CA GLU A 103 18.27 -2.64 -7.66
C GLU A 103 17.11 -3.27 -6.86
N TYR A 104 16.16 -3.87 -7.57
CA TYR A 104 14.96 -4.51 -7.01
C TYR A 104 15.29 -5.59 -5.98
N ILE A 105 14.51 -5.61 -4.89
CA ILE A 105 14.63 -6.62 -3.83
C ILE A 105 13.85 -7.89 -4.20
N GLU A 106 14.55 -9.00 -4.46
CA GLU A 106 13.95 -10.30 -4.84
C GLU A 106 14.02 -11.32 -3.69
N GLY A 107 13.06 -12.26 -3.64
CA GLY A 107 13.21 -13.52 -2.90
C GLY A 107 12.67 -13.58 -1.46
N GLU A 108 12.15 -12.51 -0.89
CA GLU A 108 11.57 -12.53 0.47
C GLU A 108 10.13 -11.98 0.44
N HIS A 109 9.17 -12.83 0.11
CA HIS A 109 7.82 -12.61 0.62
C HIS A 109 7.91 -12.71 2.14
N LEU A 110 7.59 -11.63 2.85
CA LEU A 110 7.40 -11.69 4.30
C LEU A 110 6.51 -12.90 4.58
N VAL A 111 7.04 -13.87 5.33
CA VAL A 111 6.20 -14.91 5.90
C VAL A 111 5.26 -14.18 6.85
N VAL A 112 4.05 -13.95 6.38
CA VAL A 112 2.98 -13.43 7.22
C VAL A 112 2.52 -14.62 8.04
N GLU A 113 3.19 -14.85 9.17
CA GLU A 113 2.67 -15.70 10.24
C GLU A 113 1.34 -15.15 10.77
#